data_AF-A0A7J6U313-F1
#
_entry.id   AF-A0A7J6U313-F1
#
_cell.length_a   1.000
_cell.length_b   1.000
_cell.length_c   1.000
_cell.angle_alpha   90.00
_cell.angle_beta   90.00
_cell.angle_gamma   90.00
#
_symmetry.space_group_name_H-M   'P 1'
#
loop_
_entity.id
_entity.type
_entity.pdbx_description
1 polymer ?
#
loop_
_entity_poly.entity_id
_entity_poly.type
_entity_poly.pdbx_seq_one_letter_code
_entity_poly.pdbx_strand_id
1 'polypeptide(L)'
;THVSDFFILGDLPVHCLRHQIVGDWVFHIGPSSPERSSCGHSRPDVDYLEPGEDRMPPGRRSILHLTLSNPDRVIASPESVSKGTWTMVYDEGFETRIEGRVFFAFSNFDISLDAEGRKHNVSRCDKTMLGWYTTTDQTEFGCFYGRKV
;
A
#
# COMPACT_ATOMS: atom_id res chain seq x y z
N THR A 1 -14.75 -31.60 -24.05
CA THR A 1 -14.64 -30.19 -23.64
C THR A 1 -13.87 -30.14 -22.34
N HIS A 2 -12.55 -29.91 -22.40
CA HIS A 2 -11.75 -29.72 -21.20
C HIS A 2 -12.04 -28.32 -20.67
N VAL A 3 -12.80 -28.24 -19.58
CA VAL A 3 -12.81 -27.05 -18.73
C VAL A 3 -11.53 -27.15 -17.90
N SER A 4 -10.52 -26.36 -18.24
CA SER A 4 -9.41 -26.13 -17.33
C SER A 4 -9.98 -25.35 -16.14
N ASP A 5 -10.02 -25.98 -14.97
CA ASP A 5 -10.29 -25.33 -13.70
C ASP A 5 -9.22 -24.27 -13.47
N PHE A 6 -9.52 -23.03 -13.85
CA PHE A 6 -8.76 -21.87 -13.41
C PHE A 6 -9.12 -21.65 -11.95
N PHE A 7 -8.29 -22.16 -11.04
CA PHE A 7 -8.30 -21.67 -9.66
C PHE A 7 -7.95 -20.19 -9.70
N ILE A 8 -8.95 -19.33 -9.49
CA ILE A 8 -8.73 -17.90 -9.24
C ILE A 8 -8.17 -17.81 -7.82
N LEU A 9 -6.86 -17.69 -7.69
CA LEU A 9 -6.22 -17.23 -6.48
C LEU A 9 -6.44 -15.70 -6.46
N GLY A 10 -7.35 -15.25 -5.59
CA GLY A 10 -7.74 -13.84 -5.50
C GLY A 10 -6.80 -12.99 -4.63
N ASP A 11 -6.14 -13.63 -3.67
CA ASP A 11 -5.34 -12.94 -2.66
C ASP A 11 -3.89 -12.78 -3.12
N LEU A 12 -3.27 -11.68 -2.70
CA LEU A 12 -1.85 -11.45 -2.96
C LEU A 12 -0.99 -12.41 -2.13
N PRO A 13 0.22 -12.79 -2.60
CA PRO A 13 1.13 -13.66 -1.87
C PRO A 13 1.86 -12.91 -0.73
N VAL A 14 1.10 -12.23 0.11
CA VAL A 14 1.55 -11.41 1.23
C VAL A 14 0.86 -11.85 2.52
N HIS A 15 1.58 -11.77 3.63
CA HIS A 15 1.06 -12.08 4.95
C HIS A 15 1.72 -11.18 5.98
N CYS A 16 1.13 -10.01 6.22
CA CYS A 16 1.63 -9.03 7.17
C CYS A 16 0.72 -8.92 8.39
N LEU A 17 1.26 -9.30 9.54
CA LEU A 17 0.57 -9.21 10.82
C LEU A 17 0.60 -7.77 11.34
N ARG A 18 -0.45 -7.40 12.06
CA ARG A 18 -0.65 -6.07 12.63
C ARG A 18 0.58 -5.52 13.38
N HIS A 19 1.24 -6.33 14.20
CA HIS A 19 2.41 -5.91 14.97
C HIS A 19 3.63 -5.59 14.10
N GLN A 20 3.70 -6.12 12.88
CA GLN A 20 4.73 -5.79 11.89
C GLN A 20 4.45 -4.43 11.25
N ILE A 21 3.19 -4.00 11.15
CA ILE A 21 2.79 -2.70 10.59
C ILE A 21 2.91 -1.56 11.61
N VAL A 22 2.62 -1.80 12.89
CA VAL A 22 2.80 -0.81 13.98
C VAL A 22 4.23 -0.27 14.00
N GLY A 23 4.38 1.05 14.06
CA GLY A 23 5.68 1.73 14.10
C GLY A 23 5.71 3.04 13.32
N ASP A 24 6.91 3.54 13.06
CA ASP A 24 7.15 4.79 12.34
C ASP A 24 7.26 4.53 10.83
N TRP A 25 6.62 5.39 10.04
CA TRP A 25 6.52 5.30 8.60
C TRP A 25 6.81 6.64 7.93
N VAL A 26 7.29 6.56 6.70
CA VAL A 26 7.45 7.67 5.78
C VAL A 26 6.61 7.39 4.55
N PHE A 27 5.60 8.22 4.31
CA PHE A 27 4.80 8.20 3.09
C PHE A 27 5.38 9.19 2.08
N HIS A 28 5.67 8.69 0.89
CA HIS A 28 6.06 9.46 -0.27
C HIS A 28 4.83 9.66 -1.15
N ILE A 29 4.33 10.89 -1.21
CA ILE A 29 3.04 11.22 -1.82
C ILE A 29 3.29 11.91 -3.16
N GLY A 30 2.73 11.35 -4.23
CA GLY A 30 2.79 11.91 -5.59
C GLY A 30 1.81 13.06 -5.81
N PRO A 31 1.84 13.66 -7.01
CA PRO A 31 0.89 14.73 -7.38
C PRO A 31 -0.56 14.25 -7.30
N SER A 32 -1.47 15.17 -7.00
CA SER A 32 -2.91 14.90 -7.04
C SER A 32 -3.52 15.32 -8.39
N SER A 33 -4.66 14.72 -8.72
CA SER A 33 -5.53 15.07 -9.85
C SER A 33 -7.00 14.83 -9.46
N PRO A 34 -7.96 15.55 -10.06
CA PRO A 34 -9.38 15.21 -9.95
C PRO A 34 -9.74 13.84 -10.57
N GLU A 35 -8.86 13.26 -11.38
CA GLU A 35 -9.07 11.97 -12.01
C GLU A 35 -8.52 10.82 -11.17
N ARG A 36 -9.33 9.78 -10.99
CA ARG A 36 -8.88 8.54 -10.33
C ARG A 36 -7.82 7.85 -11.18
N SER A 37 -6.67 7.56 -10.57
CA SER A 37 -5.59 6.81 -11.19
C SER A 37 -5.64 5.32 -10.80
N SER A 38 -5.21 4.43 -11.68
CA SER A 38 -4.95 3.04 -11.31
C SER A 38 -3.69 2.90 -10.47
N CYS A 39 -2.86 3.93 -10.38
CA CYS A 39 -1.53 3.87 -9.77
C CYS A 39 -0.69 2.69 -10.29
N GLY A 40 -0.86 2.34 -11.57
CA GLY A 40 -0.10 1.28 -12.23
C GLY A 40 -0.64 -0.14 -12.02
N HIS A 41 -1.70 -0.32 -11.23
CA HIS A 41 -2.36 -1.62 -11.03
C HIS A 41 -3.13 -2.07 -12.27
N SER A 42 -3.04 -3.36 -12.58
CA SER A 42 -3.63 -3.96 -13.78
C SER A 42 -5.08 -4.41 -13.52
N ARG A 43 -5.86 -4.59 -14.59
CA ARG A 43 -7.23 -5.14 -14.52
C ARG A 43 -7.46 -6.06 -15.72
N PRO A 44 -7.53 -7.40 -15.55
CA PRO A 44 -7.32 -8.15 -14.30
C PRO A 44 -5.90 -8.00 -13.75
N ASP A 45 -5.73 -8.22 -12.44
CA ASP A 45 -4.45 -8.06 -11.79
C ASP A 45 -3.54 -9.28 -11.96
N VAL A 46 -2.23 -9.05 -11.81
CA VAL A 46 -1.21 -10.09 -11.99
C VAL A 46 -0.12 -9.89 -10.95
N ASP A 47 0.02 -10.85 -10.04
CA ASP A 47 0.88 -10.78 -8.84
C ASP A 47 2.34 -10.37 -9.11
N TYR A 48 2.92 -10.75 -10.25
CA TYR A 48 4.29 -10.38 -10.62
C TYR A 48 4.42 -9.03 -11.37
N LEU A 49 3.31 -8.33 -11.60
CA LEU A 49 3.27 -7.02 -12.27
C LEU A 49 2.79 -5.90 -11.35
N GLU A 50 2.59 -6.18 -10.06
CA GLU A 50 2.22 -5.20 -9.05
C GLU A 50 3.16 -3.99 -9.07
N PRO A 51 2.63 -2.75 -9.03
CA PRO A 51 3.45 -1.56 -9.17
C PRO A 51 4.24 -1.27 -7.90
N GLY A 52 5.57 -1.29 -8.04
CA GLY A 52 6.50 -0.82 -7.03
C GLY A 52 6.62 0.71 -6.97
N GLU A 53 7.42 1.18 -6.01
CA GLU A 53 7.75 2.60 -5.81
C GLU A 53 8.43 3.25 -7.04
N ASP A 54 9.09 2.46 -7.88
CA ASP A 54 9.73 2.87 -9.12
C ASP A 54 8.73 3.35 -10.18
N ARG A 55 7.47 2.89 -10.09
CA ARG A 55 6.36 3.30 -10.97
C ARG A 55 5.60 4.54 -10.49
N MET A 56 6.09 5.22 -9.45
CA MET A 56 5.51 6.47 -8.97
C MET A 56 5.39 7.50 -10.11
N PRO A 57 4.20 8.08 -10.36
CA PRO A 57 4.02 9.11 -11.38
C PRO A 57 5.02 10.28 -11.26
N PRO A 58 5.49 10.84 -12.39
CA PRO A 58 6.35 12.00 -12.36
C PRO A 58 5.61 13.22 -11.81
N GLY A 59 6.32 14.09 -11.09
CA GLY A 59 5.74 15.32 -10.53
C GLY A 59 6.32 15.67 -9.16
N ARG A 60 5.79 16.74 -8.57
CA ARG A 60 6.17 17.18 -7.22
C ARG A 60 5.72 16.13 -6.21
N ARG A 61 6.64 15.74 -5.33
CA ARG A 61 6.40 14.82 -4.23
C ARG A 61 6.38 15.55 -2.91
N SER A 62 5.60 15.06 -1.96
CA SER A 62 5.67 15.45 -0.56
C SER A 62 5.98 14.25 0.32
N ILE A 63 6.51 14.52 1.51
CA ILE A 63 6.86 13.52 2.50
C ILE A 63 5.95 13.73 3.71
N LEU A 64 5.36 12.65 4.21
CA LEU A 64 4.56 12.63 5.42
C LEU A 64 5.12 11.57 6.36
N HIS A 65 5.69 12.01 7.47
CA HIS A 65 6.09 11.13 8.55
C HIS A 65 4.84 10.73 9.35
N LEU A 66 4.79 9.49 9.84
CA LEU A 66 3.63 8.96 10.57
C LEU A 66 4.10 7.99 11.65
N THR A 67 3.39 7.93 12.77
CA THR A 67 3.52 6.83 13.75
C THR A 67 2.18 6.11 13.86
N LEU A 68 2.15 4.84 13.48
CA LEU A 68 0.99 3.94 13.59
C LEU A 68 1.06 3.19 14.93
N SER A 69 0.04 3.34 15.76
CA SER A 69 -0.02 2.76 17.11
C SER A 69 -1.32 1.99 17.35
N ASN A 70 -1.27 0.97 18.21
CA ASN A 70 -2.47 0.25 18.63
C ASN A 70 -3.38 1.14 19.49
N PRO A 71 -4.72 0.95 19.45
CA PRO A 71 -5.44 -0.02 18.63
C PRO A 71 -5.73 0.45 17.19
N ASP A 72 -5.58 1.73 16.88
CA ASP A 72 -5.94 2.28 15.56
C ASP A 72 -5.43 3.72 15.37
N ARG A 73 -4.53 4.23 16.22
CA ARG A 73 -4.16 5.66 16.21
C ARG A 73 -2.98 5.95 15.29
N VAL A 74 -3.10 6.97 14.45
CA VAL A 74 -1.98 7.54 13.67
C VAL A 74 -1.73 9.01 14.04
N ILE A 75 -0.45 9.41 14.07
CA ILE A 75 -0.01 10.81 14.28
C ILE A 75 1.05 11.18 13.24
N ALA A 76 1.04 12.41 12.71
CA ALA A 76 1.97 12.84 11.66
C ALA A 76 3.38 13.23 12.15
N SER A 77 3.52 13.43 13.45
CA SER A 77 4.79 13.65 14.16
C SER A 77 4.47 13.58 15.65
N PRO A 78 5.43 13.21 16.52
CA PRO A 78 5.24 13.27 17.97
C PRO A 78 4.76 14.65 18.47
N GLU A 79 5.12 15.72 17.76
CA GLU A 79 4.74 17.11 18.08
C GLU A 79 3.51 17.60 17.31
N SER A 80 2.97 16.77 16.41
CA SER A 80 1.83 17.16 15.56
C SER A 80 0.50 17.11 16.30
N VAL A 81 -0.34 18.10 16.03
CA VAL A 81 -1.76 18.11 16.44
C VAL A 81 -2.60 17.21 15.51
N SER A 82 -2.12 16.91 14.31
CA SER A 82 -2.79 16.04 13.34
C SER A 82 -2.84 14.60 13.85
N LYS A 83 -4.05 14.19 14.26
CA LYS A 83 -4.36 12.83 14.69
C LYS A 83 -5.34 12.21 13.71
N GLY A 84 -5.24 10.91 13.55
CA GLY A 84 -6.09 10.14 12.65
C GLY A 84 -6.23 8.70 13.09
N THR A 85 -6.80 7.88 12.20
CA THR A 85 -6.96 6.44 12.42
C THR A 85 -6.30 5.59 11.35
N TRP A 86 -5.98 4.35 11.68
CA TRP A 86 -5.53 3.36 10.72
C TRP A 86 -6.12 1.99 11.01
N THR A 87 -6.28 1.18 9.97
CA THR A 87 -6.73 -0.21 10.10
C THR A 87 -5.98 -1.11 9.12
N MET A 88 -5.77 -2.36 9.53
CA MET A 88 -5.39 -3.40 8.58
C MET A 88 -6.57 -3.67 7.62
N VAL A 89 -6.24 -4.05 6.39
CA VAL A 89 -7.13 -4.78 5.50
C VAL A 89 -6.60 -6.21 5.48
N TYR A 90 -7.18 -7.02 6.36
CA TYR A 90 -6.71 -8.37 6.67
C TYR A 90 -5.18 -8.42 6.92
N ASP A 91 -4.44 -9.25 6.21
CA ASP A 91 -2.97 -9.30 6.22
C ASP A 91 -2.34 -8.74 4.94
N GLU A 92 -3.16 -8.16 4.05
CA GLU A 92 -2.74 -7.74 2.72
C GLU A 92 -2.24 -6.31 2.66
N GLY A 93 -2.85 -5.41 3.43
CA GLY A 93 -2.57 -3.98 3.37
C GLY A 93 -3.11 -3.22 4.55
N PHE A 94 -3.04 -1.89 4.49
CA PHE A 94 -3.59 -1.05 5.54
C PHE A 94 -4.10 0.28 4.99
N GLU A 95 -5.16 0.78 5.61
CA GLU A 95 -5.74 2.09 5.35
C GLU A 95 -5.32 3.07 6.46
N THR A 96 -4.94 4.29 6.10
CA THR A 96 -4.64 5.38 7.03
C THR A 96 -5.48 6.62 6.70
N ARG A 97 -6.09 7.23 7.71
CA ARG A 97 -6.90 8.45 7.59
C ARG A 97 -6.28 9.55 8.44
N ILE A 98 -5.70 10.57 7.81
CA ILE A 98 -5.03 11.66 8.52
C ILE A 98 -4.93 12.91 7.64
N GLU A 99 -4.95 14.11 8.23
CA GLU A 99 -4.83 15.40 7.52
C GLU A 99 -5.83 15.56 6.35
N GLY A 100 -7.07 15.13 6.56
CA GLY A 100 -8.12 15.23 5.54
C GLY A 100 -7.95 14.29 4.35
N ARG A 101 -7.02 13.33 4.42
CA ARG A 101 -6.76 12.34 3.36
C ARG A 101 -6.98 10.91 3.85
N VAL A 102 -7.34 10.04 2.91
CA VAL A 102 -7.44 8.59 3.08
C VAL A 102 -6.38 7.96 2.18
N PHE A 103 -5.55 7.08 2.75
CA PHE A 103 -4.47 6.37 2.09
C PHE A 103 -4.74 4.87 2.18
N PHE A 104 -4.55 4.13 1.10
CA PHE A 104 -4.58 2.67 1.10
C PHE A 104 -3.49 2.10 0.20
N ALA A 105 -2.72 1.14 0.70
CA ALA A 105 -1.78 0.36 -0.08
C ALA A 105 -1.70 -1.08 0.44
N PHE A 106 -1.45 -2.01 -0.47
CA PHE A 106 -1.01 -3.35 -0.11
C PHE A 106 0.41 -3.31 0.46
N SER A 107 0.71 -4.20 1.40
CA SER A 107 2.07 -4.49 1.85
C SER A 107 2.85 -5.09 0.69
N ASN A 108 4.14 -4.76 0.60
CA ASN A 108 4.96 -5.21 -0.50
C ASN A 108 5.35 -6.69 -0.31
N PHE A 109 5.75 -7.37 -1.39
CA PHE A 109 6.34 -8.70 -1.36
C PHE A 109 7.32 -8.87 -2.52
N ASP A 110 8.25 -9.82 -2.38
CA ASP A 110 9.10 -10.26 -3.47
C ASP A 110 8.64 -11.65 -3.94
N ILE A 111 8.57 -11.86 -5.25
CA ILE A 111 8.41 -13.20 -5.85
C ILE A 111 9.74 -13.59 -6.48
N SER A 112 10.20 -14.79 -6.16
CA SER A 112 11.34 -15.44 -6.80
C SER A 112 10.96 -16.85 -7.26
N LEU A 113 11.71 -17.39 -8.20
CA LEU A 113 11.62 -18.81 -8.58
C LEU A 113 12.82 -19.54 -8.00
N ASP A 114 12.60 -20.68 -7.38
CA ASP A 114 13.70 -21.56 -6.98
C ASP A 114 14.28 -22.34 -8.17
N ALA A 115 15.29 -23.17 -7.91
CA ALA A 115 15.98 -23.95 -8.94
C ALA A 115 15.05 -24.95 -9.66
N GLU A 116 13.92 -25.30 -9.06
CA GLU A 116 12.90 -26.18 -9.62
C GLU A 116 11.73 -25.40 -10.28
N GLY A 117 11.83 -24.08 -10.35
CA GLY A 117 10.82 -23.20 -10.96
C GLY A 117 9.57 -22.98 -10.10
N ARG A 118 9.61 -23.28 -8.80
CA ARG A 118 8.49 -23.03 -7.88
C ARG A 118 8.55 -21.58 -7.39
N LYS A 119 7.38 -20.94 -7.31
CA LYS A 119 7.25 -19.59 -6.75
C LYS A 119 7.56 -19.61 -5.25
N HIS A 120 8.48 -18.74 -4.84
CA HIS A 120 8.77 -18.43 -3.45
C HIS A 120 8.48 -16.94 -3.21
N ASN A 121 7.54 -16.66 -2.30
CA ASN A 121 7.12 -15.32 -1.93
C ASN A 121 7.69 -14.91 -0.56
N VAL A 122 8.17 -13.67 -0.47
CA VAL A 122 8.66 -13.08 0.78
C VAL A 122 7.91 -11.78 1.05
N SER A 123 7.08 -11.76 2.10
CA SER A 123 6.39 -10.55 2.52
C SER A 123 7.36 -9.49 3.04
N ARG A 124 7.18 -8.24 2.59
CA ARG A 124 7.94 -7.05 2.97
C ARG A 124 7.04 -6.09 3.73
N CYS A 125 6.74 -6.44 4.99
CA CYS A 125 5.82 -5.69 5.85
C CYS A 125 6.36 -4.33 6.32
N ASP A 126 7.61 -4.00 5.98
CA ASP A 126 8.27 -2.70 6.16
C ASP A 126 8.06 -1.77 4.96
N LYS A 127 7.39 -2.21 3.90
CA LYS A 127 7.17 -1.43 2.68
C LYS A 127 5.76 -1.66 2.14
N THR A 128 5.25 -0.69 1.40
CA THR A 128 4.03 -0.86 0.62
C THR A 128 4.35 -0.96 -0.86
N MET A 129 3.43 -1.53 -1.63
CA MET A 129 3.33 -1.26 -3.06
C MET A 129 2.98 0.21 -3.31
N LEU A 130 2.97 0.63 -4.56
CA LEU A 130 2.35 1.90 -4.93
C LEU A 130 0.83 1.79 -4.69
N GLY A 131 0.33 2.55 -3.73
CA GLY A 131 -1.07 2.62 -3.37
C GLY A 131 -1.72 3.92 -3.80
N TRP A 132 -2.92 4.15 -3.28
CA TRP A 132 -3.79 5.28 -3.60
C TRP A 132 -4.02 6.17 -2.41
N TYR A 133 -4.17 7.46 -2.67
CA TYR A 133 -4.75 8.37 -1.70
C TYR A 133 -5.84 9.23 -2.33
N THR A 134 -6.73 9.73 -1.49
CA THR A 134 -7.75 10.71 -1.87
C THR A 134 -8.03 11.67 -0.73
N THR A 135 -8.51 12.87 -1.05
CA THR A 135 -9.10 13.76 -0.04
C THR A 135 -10.42 13.16 0.48
N THR A 136 -10.81 13.55 1.69
CA THR A 136 -12.00 12.97 2.35
C THR A 136 -13.30 13.27 1.60
N ASP A 137 -13.36 14.39 0.89
CA ASP A 137 -14.45 14.78 -0.01
C ASP A 137 -14.37 14.10 -1.38
N GLN A 138 -13.32 13.30 -1.64
CA GLN A 138 -13.09 12.55 -2.87
C GLN A 138 -13.03 13.42 -4.14
N THR A 139 -12.47 14.62 -4.01
CA THR A 139 -12.29 15.55 -5.12
C THR A 139 -10.90 15.46 -5.74
N GLU A 140 -9.90 15.02 -4.98
CA GLU A 140 -8.51 14.86 -5.42
C GLU A 140 -8.04 13.43 -5.14
N PHE A 141 -7.27 12.87 -6.07
CA PHE A 141 -6.73 11.51 -6.04
C PHE A 141 -5.26 11.52 -6.40
N GLY A 142 -4.50 10.57 -5.88
CA GLY A 142 -3.12 10.38 -6.31
C GLY A 142 -2.55 9.06 -5.83
N CYS A 143 -1.26 8.87 -6.09
CA CYS A 143 -0.53 7.67 -5.71
C CYS A 143 0.46 7.96 -4.59
N PHE A 144 0.72 6.98 -3.75
CA PHE A 144 1.74 7.07 -2.70
C PHE A 144 2.39 5.72 -2.45
N TYR A 145 3.55 5.70 -1.81
CA TYR A 145 4.09 4.49 -1.19
C TYR A 145 4.61 4.80 0.22
N GLY A 146 4.67 3.78 1.07
CA GLY A 146 5.15 3.86 2.43
C GLY A 146 6.39 3.00 2.66
N ARG A 147 7.30 3.50 3.50
CA ARG A 147 8.42 2.72 4.07
C ARG A 147 8.45 2.90 5.58
N LYS A 148 8.65 1.81 6.31
CA LYS A 148 8.86 1.81 7.75
C LYS A 148 10.29 2.27 8.07
N VAL A 149 10.46 2.96 9.19
CA VAL A 149 11.75 3.47 9.70
C VAL A 149 12.40 2.47 10.65
#